data_AF-A0A2A3F760-F1
#
_entry.id   AF-A0A2A3F760-F1
#
_cell.length_a   1.000
_cell.length_b   1.000
_cell.length_c   1.000
_cell.angle_alpha   90.00
_cell.angle_beta   90.00
_cell.angle_gamma   90.00
#
_symmetry.space_group_name_H-M   'P 1'
#
loop_
_entity.id
_entity.type
_entity.pdbx_description
1 polymer ?
#
loop_
_entity_poly.entity_id
_entity_poly.type
_entity_poly.pdbx_seq_one_letter_code
_entity_poly.pdbx_strand_id
1 'polypeptide(L)'
;MDVAISSRLRSFPRAAWTYVRRAPGTYIWLAILLVTSVVMRNLPPDVLARVLGDRSTNLHHLAEDPVRVLISSAFWLAGGGWITYFISFNVFHVPAERWLGTFRWLWVVVIAHVGATYISEGALYWAIRHGHAPASAVDTLDIGVSYGLAGVIAVLTYRIAPPWRYPYVAAVLVFFAVPLLVDLNFTAIGHFTAALLGLGCYPLVRSRRGSTWSPVEAVRRVRRMRAVS
;
A
#
# COMPACT_ATOMS: atom_id res chain seq x y z
N MET A 1 -1.27 37.85 -24.44
CA MET A 1 -1.80 36.54 -23.97
C MET A 1 -0.71 35.71 -23.25
N ASP A 2 0.57 36.06 -23.41
CA ASP A 2 1.73 35.29 -22.93
C ASP A 2 2.06 35.44 -21.44
N VAL A 3 1.70 36.57 -20.82
CA VAL A 3 1.93 36.82 -19.39
C VAL A 3 1.09 35.86 -18.51
N ALA A 4 -0.15 35.58 -18.92
CA ALA A 4 -1.08 34.70 -18.20
C ALA A 4 -0.71 33.19 -18.29
N ILE A 5 -0.06 32.78 -19.38
CA ILE A 5 0.46 31.42 -19.55
C ILE A 5 1.72 31.25 -18.67
N SER A 6 2.59 32.26 -18.62
CA SER A 6 3.81 32.24 -17.80
C SER A 6 3.55 32.21 -16.29
N SER A 7 2.47 32.84 -15.81
CA SER A 7 2.10 32.85 -14.39
C SER A 7 1.45 31.54 -13.95
N ARG A 8 0.68 30.88 -14.83
CA ARG A 8 0.17 29.51 -14.62
C ARG A 8 1.28 28.46 -14.60
N LEU A 9 2.30 28.61 -15.44
CA LEU A 9 3.44 27.70 -15.48
C LEU A 9 4.36 27.87 -14.26
N ARG A 10 4.47 29.05 -13.66
CA ARG A 10 5.20 29.25 -12.39
C ARG A 10 4.42 28.85 -11.14
N SER A 11 3.08 28.76 -11.23
CA SER A 11 2.24 28.30 -10.11
C SER A 11 2.16 26.78 -10.02
N PHE A 12 2.29 26.07 -11.14
CA PHE A 12 2.23 24.60 -11.17
C PHE A 12 3.33 23.90 -10.34
N PRO A 13 4.62 24.28 -10.41
CA PRO A 13 5.68 23.69 -9.59
C PRO A 13 5.46 23.93 -8.09
N ARG A 14 4.98 25.12 -7.73
CA ARG A 14 4.66 25.46 -6.33
C ARG A 14 3.46 24.67 -5.82
N ALA A 15 2.42 24.49 -6.64
CA ALA A 15 1.26 23.69 -6.32
C ALA A 15 1.62 22.20 -6.17
N ALA A 16 2.40 21.66 -7.11
CA ALA A 16 2.90 20.28 -7.06
C ALA A 16 3.80 20.05 -5.82
N TRP A 17 4.72 20.98 -5.55
CA TRP A 17 5.56 20.93 -4.36
C TRP A 17 4.75 20.96 -3.06
N THR A 18 3.75 21.85 -2.98
CA THR A 18 2.86 21.93 -1.83
C THR A 18 2.04 20.64 -1.65
N TYR A 19 1.61 20.03 -2.76
CA TYR A 19 0.90 18.76 -2.75
C TYR A 19 1.79 17.63 -2.23
N VAL A 20 3.02 17.52 -2.73
CA VAL A 20 4.00 16.50 -2.30
C VAL A 20 4.36 16.66 -0.82
N ARG A 21 4.65 17.89 -0.37
CA ARG A 21 5.03 18.17 1.03
C ARG A 21 3.96 17.83 2.07
N ARG A 22 2.71 17.67 1.65
CA ARG A 22 1.60 17.29 2.55
C ARG A 22 1.50 15.78 2.78
N ALA A 23 2.24 14.96 2.04
CA ALA A 23 2.30 13.50 2.20
C ALA A 23 3.75 12.99 2.01
N PRO A 24 4.71 13.49 2.82
CA PRO A 24 6.13 13.25 2.59
C PRO A 24 6.49 11.76 2.63
N GLY A 25 5.90 10.98 3.55
CA GLY A 25 6.19 9.55 3.69
C GLY A 25 5.77 8.76 2.45
N THR A 26 4.58 9.05 1.90
CA THR A 26 4.08 8.42 0.69
C THR A 26 4.99 8.68 -0.51
N TYR A 27 5.44 9.92 -0.70
CA TYR A 27 6.30 10.27 -1.83
C TYR A 27 7.75 9.81 -1.68
N ILE A 28 8.28 9.80 -0.46
CA ILE A 28 9.58 9.16 -0.17
C ILE A 28 9.50 7.68 -0.55
N TRP A 29 8.43 7.00 -0.14
CA TRP A 29 8.25 5.60 -0.48
C TRP A 29 8.12 5.37 -1.99
N LEU A 30 7.29 6.16 -2.69
CA LEU A 30 7.19 6.10 -4.15
C LEU A 30 8.51 6.38 -4.86
N ALA A 31 9.32 7.30 -4.34
CA ALA A 31 10.64 7.61 -4.88
C ALA A 31 11.59 6.43 -4.72
N ILE A 32 11.60 5.78 -3.55
CA ILE A 32 12.38 4.55 -3.33
C ILE A 32 11.95 3.48 -4.34
N LEU A 33 10.64 3.24 -4.48
CA LEU A 33 10.12 2.26 -5.45
C LEU A 33 10.47 2.60 -6.90
N LEU A 34 10.56 3.89 -7.24
CA LEU A 34 10.97 4.33 -8.57
C LEU A 34 12.44 3.99 -8.82
N VAL A 35 13.30 4.38 -7.87
CA VAL A 35 14.75 4.13 -7.95
C VAL A 35 15.00 2.64 -8.06
N THR A 36 14.41 1.82 -7.19
CA THR A 36 14.59 0.36 -7.24
C THR A 36 14.07 -0.23 -8.55
N SER A 37 12.92 0.21 -9.04
CA SER A 37 12.37 -0.21 -10.35
C SER A 37 13.29 0.17 -11.52
N VAL A 38 13.88 1.37 -11.51
CA VAL A 38 14.81 1.81 -12.56
C VAL A 38 16.10 0.99 -12.49
N VAL A 39 16.66 0.79 -11.30
CA VAL A 39 17.87 -0.03 -11.11
C VAL A 39 17.65 -1.44 -11.65
N MET A 40 16.50 -2.09 -11.36
CA MET A 40 16.16 -3.42 -11.91
C MET A 40 16.16 -3.47 -13.42
N ARG A 41 15.58 -2.45 -14.07
CA ARG A 41 15.47 -2.41 -15.54
C ARG A 41 16.81 -2.24 -16.23
N ASN A 42 17.83 -1.76 -15.52
CA ASN A 42 19.17 -1.53 -16.05
C ASN A 42 20.18 -2.60 -15.63
N LEU A 43 19.78 -3.58 -14.81
CA LEU A 43 20.64 -4.67 -14.37
C LEU A 43 20.74 -5.74 -15.47
N PRO A 44 21.95 -6.24 -15.77
CA PRO A 44 22.13 -7.40 -16.63
C PRO A 44 21.34 -8.63 -16.11
N PRO A 45 20.76 -9.48 -16.98
CA PRO A 45 19.90 -10.60 -16.56
C PRO A 45 20.55 -11.57 -15.57
N ASP A 46 21.86 -11.78 -15.65
CA ASP A 46 22.65 -12.65 -14.78
C ASP A 46 22.91 -12.04 -13.39
N VAL A 47 22.93 -10.71 -13.30
CA VAL A 47 22.99 -9.98 -12.03
C VAL A 47 21.59 -9.87 -11.43
N LEU A 48 20.56 -9.67 -12.26
CA LEU A 48 19.16 -9.67 -11.83
C LEU A 48 18.75 -11.03 -11.25
N ALA A 49 19.15 -12.14 -11.91
CA ALA A 49 18.89 -13.49 -11.41
C ALA A 49 19.61 -13.77 -10.07
N ARG A 50 20.81 -13.23 -9.85
CA ARG A 50 21.51 -13.32 -8.56
C ARG A 50 20.86 -12.44 -7.50
N VAL A 51 20.50 -11.20 -7.83
CA VAL A 51 19.83 -10.26 -6.91
C VAL A 51 18.42 -10.75 -6.53
N LEU A 52 17.72 -11.43 -7.43
CA LEU A 52 16.42 -12.05 -7.16
C LEU A 52 16.57 -13.42 -6.47
N GLY A 53 17.56 -14.22 -6.85
CA GLY A 53 17.83 -15.55 -6.29
C GLY A 53 18.37 -15.52 -4.85
N ASP A 54 19.24 -14.56 -4.52
CA ASP A 54 19.71 -14.36 -3.13
C ASP A 54 18.60 -13.89 -2.17
N ARG A 55 17.41 -13.56 -2.71
CA ARG A 55 16.21 -13.17 -1.95
C ARG A 55 15.17 -14.28 -1.87
N SER A 56 15.25 -15.32 -2.70
CA SER A 56 14.21 -16.35 -2.79
C SER A 56 14.21 -17.31 -1.58
N THR A 57 15.24 -17.32 -0.74
CA THR A 57 15.24 -18.01 0.55
C THR A 57 14.43 -17.27 1.64
N ASN A 58 13.26 -16.73 1.30
CA ASN A 58 12.48 -15.83 2.15
C ASN A 58 12.09 -16.44 3.50
N LEU A 59 11.66 -17.70 3.54
CA LEU A 59 11.26 -18.32 4.80
C LEU A 59 12.46 -18.60 5.72
N HIS A 60 13.59 -19.01 5.14
CA HIS A 60 14.83 -19.28 5.89
C HIS A 60 15.46 -17.97 6.39
N HIS A 61 15.55 -16.96 5.54
CA HIS A 61 16.05 -15.64 5.90
C HIS A 61 15.08 -14.84 6.78
N LEU A 62 13.76 -15.07 6.73
CA LEU A 62 12.83 -14.45 7.69
C LEU A 62 13.09 -14.98 9.11
N ALA A 63 13.56 -16.23 9.24
CA ALA A 63 13.95 -16.78 10.54
C ALA A 63 15.33 -16.29 11.02
N GLU A 64 16.27 -16.04 10.09
CA GLU A 64 17.66 -15.64 10.43
C GLU A 64 17.90 -14.13 10.47
N ASP A 65 17.36 -13.38 9.50
CA ASP A 65 17.48 -11.92 9.35
C ASP A 65 16.13 -11.28 8.93
N PRO A 66 15.11 -11.31 9.82
CA PRO A 66 13.77 -10.82 9.52
C PRO A 66 13.73 -9.35 9.14
N VAL A 67 14.60 -8.53 9.74
CA VAL A 67 14.60 -7.07 9.53
C VAL A 67 15.00 -6.75 8.10
N ARG A 68 16.05 -7.40 7.58
CA ARG A 68 16.50 -7.18 6.21
C ARG A 68 15.46 -7.64 5.18
N VAL A 69 14.82 -8.77 5.42
CA VAL A 69 13.77 -9.32 4.54
C VAL A 69 12.55 -8.40 4.47
N LEU A 70 12.05 -7.94 5.63
CA LEU A 70 10.91 -7.04 5.70
C LEU A 70 11.23 -5.67 5.07
N ILE A 71 12.42 -5.13 5.31
CA ILE A 71 12.83 -3.87 4.69
C ILE A 71 12.97 -4.02 3.18
N SER A 72 13.57 -5.10 2.71
CA SER A 72 13.67 -5.40 1.28
C SER A 72 12.27 -5.47 0.68
N SER A 73 11.38 -6.30 1.21
CA SER A 73 10.06 -6.47 0.63
C SER A 73 9.16 -5.23 0.65
N ALA A 74 9.42 -4.30 1.56
CA ALA A 74 8.77 -2.99 1.56
C ALA A 74 9.27 -2.04 0.45
N PHE A 75 10.43 -2.28 -0.17
CA PHE A 75 11.07 -1.33 -1.10
C PHE A 75 11.25 -1.85 -2.53
N TRP A 76 10.78 -3.06 -2.82
CA TRP A 76 10.85 -3.66 -4.15
C TRP A 76 9.46 -4.02 -4.67
N LEU A 77 9.28 -3.88 -6.00
CA LEU A 77 8.03 -4.23 -6.67
C LEU A 77 8.21 -5.58 -7.38
N ALA A 78 7.56 -6.63 -6.89
CA ALA A 78 7.55 -7.93 -7.56
C ALA A 78 6.61 -8.00 -8.79
N GLY A 79 5.75 -6.99 -9.01
CA GLY A 79 4.80 -6.99 -10.12
C GLY A 79 3.96 -5.71 -10.20
N GLY A 80 3.09 -5.59 -11.21
CA GLY A 80 2.13 -4.47 -11.36
C GLY A 80 2.71 -3.15 -11.89
N GLY A 81 4.02 -2.96 -11.81
CA GLY A 81 4.74 -1.80 -12.36
C GLY A 81 4.55 -0.51 -11.57
N TRP A 82 5.55 0.37 -11.60
CA TRP A 82 5.58 1.58 -10.79
C TRP A 82 4.38 2.52 -11.01
N ILE A 83 3.87 2.63 -12.23
CA ILE A 83 2.73 3.51 -12.57
C ILE A 83 1.46 3.09 -11.82
N THR A 84 1.19 1.79 -11.72
CA THR A 84 0.02 1.28 -10.98
C THR A 84 0.11 1.64 -9.50
N TYR A 85 1.28 1.47 -8.89
CA TYR A 85 1.51 1.87 -7.50
C TYR A 85 1.45 3.38 -7.32
N PHE A 86 1.98 4.17 -8.26
CA PHE A 86 1.86 5.62 -8.24
C PHE A 86 0.39 6.07 -8.19
N ILE A 87 -0.47 5.50 -9.04
CA ILE A 87 -1.91 5.81 -9.05
C ILE A 87 -2.55 5.39 -7.72
N SER A 88 -2.38 4.13 -7.31
CA SER A 88 -2.95 3.60 -6.07
C SER A 88 -2.51 4.38 -4.82
N PHE A 89 -1.23 4.76 -4.73
CA PHE A 89 -0.71 5.54 -3.61
C PHE A 89 -1.30 6.95 -3.59
N ASN A 90 -1.48 7.58 -4.74
CA ASN A 90 -2.16 8.88 -4.80
C ASN A 90 -3.64 8.79 -4.40
N VAL A 91 -4.30 7.68 -4.73
CA VAL A 91 -5.73 7.46 -4.40
C VAL A 91 -5.93 7.08 -2.93
N PHE A 92 -5.01 6.33 -2.32
CA PHE A 92 -5.19 5.78 -0.97
C PHE A 92 -4.16 6.29 0.06
N HIS A 93 -2.86 6.17 -0.21
CA HIS A 93 -1.82 6.55 0.75
C HIS A 93 -1.75 8.05 1.00
N VAL A 94 -1.77 8.88 -0.05
CA VAL A 94 -1.75 10.34 0.07
C VAL A 94 -2.90 10.85 0.94
N PRO A 95 -4.18 10.47 0.68
CA PRO A 95 -5.26 10.87 1.57
C PRO A 95 -5.14 10.30 2.98
N ALA A 96 -4.70 9.04 3.14
CA ALA A 96 -4.52 8.43 4.46
C ALA A 96 -3.45 9.16 5.28
N GLU A 97 -2.29 9.41 4.71
CA GLU A 97 -1.18 10.11 5.35
C GLU A 97 -1.57 11.53 5.76
N ARG A 98 -2.25 12.27 4.88
CA ARG A 98 -2.72 13.63 5.20
C ARG A 98 -3.70 13.68 6.35
N TRP A 99 -4.50 12.63 6.52
CA TRP A 99 -5.52 12.55 7.56
C TRP A 99 -4.97 12.01 8.89
N LEU A 100 -4.18 10.93 8.84
CA LEU A 100 -3.57 10.32 10.03
C LEU A 100 -2.36 11.09 10.53
N GLY A 101 -1.67 11.80 9.65
CA GLY A 101 -0.29 12.24 9.82
C GLY A 101 0.69 11.11 9.48
N THR A 102 1.90 11.48 9.06
CA THR A 102 2.94 10.56 8.57
C THR A 102 3.27 9.43 9.55
N PHE A 103 3.41 9.73 10.84
CA PHE A 103 3.77 8.73 11.84
C PHE A 103 2.70 7.63 12.01
N ARG A 104 1.42 8.02 12.14
CA ARG A 104 0.32 7.05 12.29
C ARG A 104 0.09 6.24 11.02
N TRP A 105 0.20 6.89 9.86
CA TRP A 105 0.15 6.21 8.58
C TRP A 105 1.26 5.18 8.46
N LEU A 106 2.49 5.53 8.85
CA LEU A 106 3.62 4.60 8.82
C LEU A 106 3.38 3.40 9.74
N TRP A 107 2.82 3.60 10.94
CA TRP A 107 2.44 2.49 11.81
C TRP A 107 1.41 1.55 11.16
N VAL A 108 0.40 2.08 10.48
CA VAL A 108 -0.56 1.24 9.75
C VAL A 108 0.15 0.43 8.68
N VAL A 109 1.03 1.07 7.90
CA VAL A 109 1.82 0.39 6.86
C VAL A 109 2.67 -0.72 7.47
N VAL A 110 3.42 -0.43 8.54
CA VAL A 110 4.30 -1.40 9.21
C VAL A 110 3.49 -2.56 9.80
N ILE A 111 2.41 -2.28 10.52
CA ILE A 111 1.56 -3.33 11.11
C ILE A 111 0.99 -4.24 10.03
N ALA A 112 0.42 -3.64 8.96
CA ALA A 112 -0.17 -4.41 7.88
C ALA A 112 0.89 -5.21 7.11
N HIS A 113 2.02 -4.60 6.77
CA HIS A 113 3.12 -5.24 6.07
C HIS A 113 3.71 -6.39 6.88
N VAL A 114 4.23 -6.11 8.07
CA VAL A 114 4.93 -7.09 8.90
C VAL A 114 3.98 -8.19 9.37
N GLY A 115 2.79 -7.81 9.86
CA GLY A 115 1.82 -8.78 10.36
C GLY A 115 1.28 -9.70 9.26
N ALA A 116 0.99 -9.16 8.07
CA ALA A 116 0.57 -9.99 6.94
C ALA A 116 1.68 -10.94 6.50
N THR A 117 2.93 -10.47 6.40
CA THR A 117 4.06 -11.33 6.06
C THR A 117 4.19 -12.49 7.02
N TYR A 118 4.25 -12.25 8.34
CA TYR A 118 4.39 -13.35 9.31
C TYR A 118 3.21 -14.34 9.26
N ILE A 119 1.98 -13.86 9.09
CA ILE A 119 0.81 -14.73 9.04
C ILE A 119 0.78 -15.55 7.74
N SER A 120 1.05 -14.93 6.59
CA SER A 120 1.06 -15.64 5.30
C SER A 120 2.22 -16.64 5.23
N GLU A 121 3.40 -16.26 5.71
CA GLU A 121 4.60 -17.11 5.72
C GLU A 121 4.46 -18.25 6.73
N GLY A 122 3.88 -17.98 7.91
CA GLY A 122 3.55 -19.01 8.88
C GLY A 122 2.56 -20.04 8.32
N ALA A 123 1.54 -19.58 7.58
CA ALA A 123 0.59 -20.46 6.91
C ALA A 123 1.26 -21.30 5.80
N LEU A 124 2.16 -20.68 5.01
CA LEU A 124 2.93 -21.39 3.99
C LEU A 124 3.83 -22.46 4.63
N TYR A 125 4.57 -22.10 5.68
CA TYR A 125 5.42 -23.03 6.41
C TYR A 125 4.63 -24.21 6.95
N TRP A 126 3.48 -23.94 7.57
CA TRP A 126 2.59 -24.99 8.07
C TRP A 126 2.13 -25.91 6.94
N ALA A 127 1.72 -25.36 5.79
CA ALA A 127 1.29 -26.14 4.63
C ALA A 127 2.42 -27.03 4.08
N ILE A 128 3.65 -26.51 3.98
CA ILE A 128 4.82 -27.29 3.55
C ILE A 128 5.09 -28.44 4.53
N ARG A 129 5.06 -28.17 5.84
CA ARG A 129 5.32 -29.18 6.88
C ARG A 129 4.32 -30.33 6.88
N HIS A 130 3.09 -30.09 6.41
CA HIS A 130 2.03 -31.09 6.31
C HIS A 130 1.86 -31.64 4.88
N GLY A 131 2.77 -31.32 3.96
CA GLY A 131 2.76 -31.84 2.59
C GLY A 131 1.68 -31.24 1.68
N HIS A 132 1.07 -30.12 2.08
CA HIS A 132 0.05 -29.41 1.30
C HIS A 132 0.61 -28.40 0.30
N ALA A 133 1.92 -28.11 0.34
CA ALA A 133 2.59 -27.22 -0.60
C ALA A 133 4.01 -27.70 -0.93
N PRO A 134 4.49 -27.53 -2.17
CA PRO A 134 5.86 -27.86 -2.55
C PRO A 134 6.86 -26.92 -1.86
N ALA A 135 8.04 -27.43 -1.51
CA ALA A 135 9.09 -26.65 -0.85
C ALA A 135 9.56 -25.44 -1.67
N SER A 136 9.46 -25.51 -3.01
CA SER A 136 9.79 -24.40 -3.93
C SER A 136 8.84 -23.20 -3.86
N ALA A 137 7.69 -23.32 -3.18
CA ALA A 137 6.78 -22.19 -2.98
C ALA A 137 7.40 -21.05 -2.15
N VAL A 138 8.45 -21.34 -1.37
CA VAL A 138 9.22 -20.37 -0.58
C VAL A 138 9.94 -19.34 -1.45
N ASP A 139 10.30 -19.68 -2.69
CA ASP A 139 11.13 -18.86 -3.57
C ASP A 139 10.41 -17.66 -4.22
N THR A 140 9.10 -17.53 -4.01
CA THR A 140 8.25 -16.58 -4.76
C THR A 140 7.80 -15.35 -3.96
N LEU A 141 8.25 -15.20 -2.71
CA LEU A 141 7.53 -14.37 -1.74
C LEU A 141 8.12 -12.98 -1.50
N ASP A 142 7.95 -12.05 -2.46
CA ASP A 142 8.35 -10.65 -2.24
C ASP A 142 7.22 -9.65 -2.53
N ILE A 143 6.26 -9.50 -1.60
CA ILE A 143 4.97 -8.80 -1.86
C ILE A 143 4.69 -7.69 -0.82
N GLY A 144 5.74 -7.19 -0.16
CA GLY A 144 5.61 -6.31 1.00
C GLY A 144 4.85 -5.00 0.74
N VAL A 145 5.03 -4.40 -0.43
CA VAL A 145 4.39 -3.14 -0.82
C VAL A 145 2.87 -3.25 -0.90
N SER A 146 2.34 -4.34 -1.44
CA SER A 146 0.89 -4.49 -1.63
C SER A 146 0.16 -4.83 -0.33
N TYR A 147 0.83 -5.46 0.64
CA TYR A 147 0.27 -5.64 2.00
C TYR A 147 0.11 -4.29 2.71
N GLY A 148 1.13 -3.42 2.64
CA GLY A 148 1.01 -2.05 3.14
C GLY A 148 -0.13 -1.28 2.47
N LEU A 149 -0.30 -1.45 1.16
CA LEU A 149 -1.42 -0.88 0.40
C LEU A 149 -2.77 -1.41 0.86
N ALA A 150 -2.94 -2.73 1.01
CA ALA A 150 -4.18 -3.34 1.47
C ALA A 150 -4.58 -2.84 2.87
N GLY A 151 -3.62 -2.76 3.80
CA GLY A 151 -3.87 -2.23 5.14
C GLY A 151 -4.28 -0.75 5.15
N VAL A 152 -3.66 0.08 4.29
CA VAL A 152 -4.03 1.50 4.17
C VAL A 152 -5.39 1.69 3.51
N ILE A 153 -5.73 0.89 2.49
CA ILE A 153 -7.09 0.86 1.92
C ILE A 153 -8.09 0.53 3.02
N ALA A 154 -7.83 -0.50 3.81
CA ALA A 154 -8.72 -0.90 4.89
C ALA A 154 -8.89 0.18 5.97
N VAL A 155 -7.82 0.81 6.45
CA VAL A 155 -7.92 1.83 7.53
C VAL A 155 -8.69 3.08 7.09
N LEU A 156 -8.69 3.41 5.79
CA LEU A 156 -9.45 4.54 5.24
C LEU A 156 -10.96 4.42 5.46
N THR A 157 -11.46 3.21 5.73
CA THR A 157 -12.81 2.96 6.25
C THR A 157 -13.20 3.96 7.33
N TYR A 158 -12.31 4.23 8.29
CA TYR A 158 -12.62 5.08 9.43
C TYR A 158 -12.65 6.58 9.10
N ARG A 159 -12.20 6.96 7.90
CA ARG A 159 -12.33 8.32 7.38
C ARG A 159 -13.69 8.58 6.76
N ILE A 160 -14.39 7.53 6.32
CA ILE A 160 -15.66 7.66 5.59
C ILE A 160 -16.82 7.80 6.59
N ALA A 161 -17.68 8.80 6.40
CA ALA A 161 -18.85 9.01 7.23
C ALA A 161 -19.93 7.91 7.03
N PRO A 162 -20.65 7.50 8.08
CA PRO A 162 -21.86 6.68 7.92
C PRO A 162 -22.91 7.40 7.04
N PRO A 163 -23.73 6.66 6.25
CA PRO A 163 -23.73 5.21 6.11
C PRO A 163 -22.70 4.67 5.10
N TRP A 164 -22.05 5.52 4.30
CA TRP A 164 -21.11 5.14 3.22
C TRP A 164 -19.92 4.31 3.66
N ARG A 165 -19.60 4.37 4.95
CA ARG A 165 -18.59 3.51 5.56
C ARG A 165 -18.87 2.02 5.39
N TYR A 166 -20.13 1.59 5.54
CA TYR A 166 -20.49 0.17 5.50
C TYR A 166 -20.32 -0.47 4.12
N PRO A 167 -20.83 0.11 3.01
CA PRO A 167 -20.57 -0.45 1.69
C PRO A 167 -19.08 -0.41 1.33
N TYR A 168 -18.33 0.58 1.81
CA TYR A 168 -16.87 0.60 1.62
C TYR A 168 -16.17 -0.58 2.31
N VAL A 169 -16.50 -0.85 3.58
CA VAL A 169 -15.95 -2.03 4.31
C VAL A 169 -16.30 -3.31 3.58
N ALA A 170 -17.57 -3.46 3.18
CA ALA A 170 -18.02 -4.64 2.45
C ALA A 170 -17.22 -4.82 1.15
N ALA A 171 -17.03 -3.74 0.38
CA ALA A 171 -16.25 -3.79 -0.86
C ALA A 171 -14.79 -4.18 -0.62
N VAL A 172 -14.14 -3.61 0.41
CA VAL A 172 -12.75 -3.96 0.77
C VAL A 172 -12.65 -5.44 1.16
N LEU A 173 -13.55 -5.92 2.03
CA LEU A 173 -13.54 -7.31 2.48
C LEU A 173 -13.80 -8.28 1.33
N VAL A 174 -14.80 -7.99 0.48
CA VAL A 174 -15.10 -8.82 -0.70
C VAL A 174 -13.91 -8.84 -1.66
N PHE A 175 -13.33 -7.68 -1.97
CA PHE A 175 -12.20 -7.57 -2.89
C PHE A 175 -11.01 -8.45 -2.45
N PHE A 176 -10.66 -8.43 -1.16
CA PHE A 176 -9.56 -9.24 -0.64
C PHE A 176 -9.95 -10.68 -0.28
N ALA A 177 -11.23 -10.99 -0.08
CA ALA A 177 -11.71 -12.35 0.19
C ALA A 177 -11.91 -13.18 -1.09
N VAL A 178 -12.26 -12.57 -2.21
CA VAL A 178 -12.47 -13.30 -3.48
C VAL A 178 -11.24 -14.14 -3.88
N PRO A 179 -9.99 -13.64 -3.83
CA PRO A 179 -8.82 -14.46 -4.10
C PRO A 179 -8.69 -15.69 -3.19
N LEU A 180 -9.15 -15.64 -1.93
CA LEU A 180 -9.12 -16.80 -1.04
C LEU A 180 -10.04 -17.93 -1.51
N LEU A 181 -11.09 -17.60 -2.28
CA LEU A 181 -12.08 -18.56 -2.77
C LEU A 181 -11.76 -19.09 -4.18
N VAL A 182 -11.08 -18.28 -4.99
CA VAL A 182 -10.83 -18.56 -6.41
C VAL A 182 -9.44 -19.14 -6.64
N ASP A 183 -8.43 -18.65 -5.94
CA ASP A 183 -7.03 -19.07 -6.09
C ASP A 183 -6.32 -18.92 -4.74
N LEU A 184 -6.61 -19.86 -3.83
CA LEU A 184 -6.09 -19.82 -2.48
C LEU A 184 -4.57 -20.01 -2.49
N ASN A 185 -3.86 -18.93 -2.21
CA ASN A 185 -2.42 -18.92 -2.04
C ASN A 185 -2.01 -18.02 -0.84
N PHE A 186 -0.76 -18.12 -0.42
CA PHE A 186 -0.22 -17.35 0.70
C PHE A 186 -0.35 -15.83 0.45
N THR A 187 -0.28 -15.39 -0.81
CA THR A 187 -0.46 -13.99 -1.20
C THR A 187 -1.87 -13.52 -0.91
N ALA A 188 -2.88 -14.33 -1.24
CA ALA A 188 -4.29 -14.04 -0.94
C ALA A 188 -4.52 -13.96 0.58
N ILE A 189 -3.94 -14.90 1.34
CA ILE A 189 -3.96 -14.88 2.82
C ILE A 189 -3.32 -13.61 3.36
N GLY A 190 -2.15 -13.23 2.83
CA GLY A 190 -1.43 -12.02 3.21
C GLY A 190 -2.23 -10.74 2.95
N HIS A 191 -2.80 -10.59 1.75
CA HIS A 191 -3.64 -9.41 1.42
C HIS A 191 -4.88 -9.31 2.31
N PHE A 192 -5.59 -10.41 2.52
CA PHE A 192 -6.77 -10.42 3.39
C PHE A 192 -6.40 -10.11 4.84
N THR A 193 -5.31 -10.70 5.34
CA THR A 193 -4.78 -10.42 6.67
C THR A 193 -4.36 -8.95 6.81
N ALA A 194 -3.66 -8.39 5.83
CA ALA A 194 -3.27 -6.99 5.81
C ALA A 194 -4.49 -6.06 5.90
N ALA A 195 -5.57 -6.38 5.17
CA ALA A 195 -6.82 -5.65 5.25
C ALA A 195 -7.45 -5.73 6.66
N LEU A 196 -7.49 -6.92 7.27
CA LEU A 196 -7.98 -7.08 8.64
C LEU A 196 -7.14 -6.32 9.66
N LEU A 197 -5.80 -6.34 9.53
CA LEU A 197 -4.89 -5.57 10.39
C LEU A 197 -5.08 -4.06 10.20
N GLY A 198 -5.30 -3.60 8.97
CA GLY A 198 -5.65 -2.22 8.66
C GLY A 198 -6.96 -1.77 9.33
N LEU A 199 -7.99 -2.63 9.35
CA LEU A 199 -9.20 -2.40 10.16
C LEU A 199 -8.86 -2.42 11.66
N GLY A 200 -8.06 -3.39 12.12
CA GLY A 200 -7.59 -3.50 13.50
C GLY A 200 -6.84 -2.27 14.03
N CYS A 201 -6.27 -1.45 13.14
CA CYS A 201 -5.61 -0.17 13.48
C CYS A 201 -6.56 0.94 13.96
N TYR A 202 -7.84 0.63 14.20
CA TYR A 202 -8.82 1.55 14.78
C TYR A 202 -8.31 2.40 15.97
N PRO A 203 -7.53 1.88 16.95
CA PRO A 203 -7.00 2.69 18.04
C PRO A 203 -6.12 3.86 17.58
N LEU A 204 -5.40 3.72 16.46
CA LEU A 204 -4.56 4.78 15.90
C LEU A 204 -5.39 5.93 15.32
N VAL A 205 -6.67 5.68 15.03
CA VAL A 205 -7.57 6.60 14.34
C VAL A 205 -8.54 7.31 15.28
N ARG A 206 -8.76 6.77 16.50
CA ARG A 206 -9.81 7.25 17.43
C ARG A 206 -9.80 8.76 17.67
N SER A 207 -8.62 9.39 17.71
CA SER A 207 -8.46 10.84 17.94
C SER A 207 -8.76 11.73 16.71
N ARG A 208 -9.07 11.14 15.55
CA ARG A 208 -9.32 11.86 14.28
C ARG A 208 -10.75 11.71 13.76
N ARG A 209 -11.65 11.07 14.52
CA ARG A 209 -13.06 10.84 14.12
C ARG A 209 -13.89 12.10 13.88
N GLY A 210 -13.49 13.26 14.39
CA GLY A 210 -14.14 14.54 14.08
C GLY A 210 -13.94 15.04 12.64
N SER A 211 -13.09 14.37 11.86
CA SER A 211 -12.69 14.75 10.49
C SER A 211 -13.20 13.74 9.45
N THR A 212 -14.41 13.21 9.60
CA THR A 212 -14.99 12.29 8.61
C THR A 212 -15.30 12.99 7.29
N TRP A 213 -15.03 12.31 6.18
CA TRP A 213 -15.38 12.78 4.84
C TRP A 213 -16.73 12.18 4.41
N SER A 214 -17.65 13.05 3.96
CA SER A 214 -18.95 12.67 3.41
C SER A 214 -18.97 12.83 1.89
N PRO A 215 -19.28 11.77 1.12
CA PRO A 215 -19.43 11.87 -0.34
C PRO A 215 -20.47 12.90 -0.76
N VAL A 216 -21.59 12.99 -0.04
CA VAL A 216 -22.70 13.92 -0.35
C VAL A 216 -22.25 15.37 -0.19
N GLU A 217 -21.50 15.68 0.86
CA GLU A 217 -20.96 17.03 1.09
C GLU A 217 -19.91 17.40 0.04
N ALA A 218 -19.07 16.44 -0.36
CA ALA A 218 -18.10 16.65 -1.42
C ALA A 218 -18.78 17.02 -2.75
N VAL A 219 -19.84 16.29 -3.14
CA VAL A 219 -20.63 16.59 -4.35
C VAL A 219 -21.31 17.95 -4.25
N ARG A 220 -21.91 18.28 -3.09
CA ARG A 220 -22.54 19.59 -2.87
C ARG A 220 -21.53 20.74 -3.00
N ARG A 221 -20.32 20.57 -2.47
CA ARG A 221 -19.25 21.58 -2.55
C ARG A 221 -18.81 21.83 -3.99
N VAL A 222 -18.62 20.77 -4.78
CA VAL A 222 -18.27 20.88 -6.21
C VAL A 222 -19.39 21.59 -6.98
N ARG A 223 -20.66 21.25 -6.73
CA ARG A 223 -21.81 21.92 -7.37
C ARG A 223 -21.88 23.41 -7.03
N ARG A 224 -21.63 23.80 -5.77
CA ARG A 224 -21.58 25.22 -5.36
C ARG A 224 -20.46 25.99 -6.07
N MET A 225 -19.26 25.40 -6.20
CA MET A 225 -18.14 26.06 -6.90
C MET A 225 -18.46 26.32 -8.37
N ARG A 226 -19.13 25.37 -9.05
CA ARG A 226 -19.57 25.53 -10.44
C ARG A 226 -20.71 26.52 -10.64
N ALA A 227 -21.46 26.84 -9.59
CA ALA A 227 -22.56 27.80 -9.65
C ALA A 227 -22.11 29.26 -9.40
N VAL A 228 -20.89 29.46 -8.89
CA VAL A 228 -20.31 30.78 -8.56
C VAL A 228 -19.26 31.21 -9.61
N SER A 229 -18.85 30.30 -10.49
CA SER A 229 -17.92 30.51 -11.61
C SER A 229 -18.66 30.70 -12.93
#